data_AF-A0A0Q4RBK1-F1
#
_entry.id   AF-A0A0Q4RBK1-F1
#
_cell.length_a   1.000
_cell.length_b   1.000
_cell.length_c   1.000
_cell.angle_alpha   90.00
_cell.angle_beta   90.00
_cell.angle_gamma   90.00
#
_symmetry.space_group_name_H-M   'P 1'
#
loop_
_entity.id
_entity.type
_entity.pdbx_description
1 polymer ?
#
loop_
_entity_poly.entity_id
_entity_poly.type
_entity_poly.pdbx_seq_one_letter_code
_entity_poly.pdbx_strand_id
1 'polypeptide(L)' 'MIGSPPSVGASLVFCEAYANGATIHELTGWCVIVYFDVPNLPVVAEIMREKFVQAAFIIVADNNA' A
#
# COMPACT_ATOMS: atom_id res chain seq x y z
N MET A 1 1.74 -6.75 -4.87
CA MET A 1 0.41 -6.12 -4.74
C MET A 1 -0.58 -7.20 -4.35
N ILE A 2 -1.47 -6.92 -3.41
CA ILE A 2 -2.57 -7.78 -2.99
C ILE A 2 -3.87 -7.12 -3.44
N GLY A 3 -4.77 -7.91 -4.05
CA GLY A 3 -6.02 -7.42 -4.62
C GLY A 3 -5.87 -6.80 -6.01
N SER A 4 -6.97 -6.23 -6.51
CA SER A 4 -7.03 -5.52 -7.78
C SER A 4 -6.54 -4.07 -7.64
N PRO A 5 -6.10 -3.41 -8.74
CA PRO A 5 -5.77 -2.00 -8.73
C PRO A 5 -6.92 -1.13 -8.15
N PRO A 6 -6.62 -0.08 -7.37
CA PRO A 6 -7.66 0.76 -6.78
C PRO A 6 -8.46 1.46 -7.88
N SER A 7 -9.78 1.51 -7.72
CA SER A 7 -10.62 2.39 -8.52
C SER A 7 -10.34 3.86 -8.20
N VAL A 8 -10.84 4.77 -9.04
CA VAL A 8 -10.76 6.22 -8.77
C VAL A 8 -11.32 6.54 -7.39
N GLY A 9 -10.56 7.27 -6.57
CA GLY A 9 -10.95 7.64 -5.20
C GLY A 9 -10.80 6.53 -4.15
N ALA A 10 -10.41 5.30 -4.53
CA ALA A 10 -10.18 4.23 -3.57
C ALA A 10 -8.82 4.37 -2.85
N SER A 11 -8.70 3.69 -1.72
CA SER A 11 -7.46 3.69 -0.93
C SER A 11 -6.43 2.70 -1.47
N LEU A 12 -5.17 3.13 -1.48
CA LEU A 12 -3.99 2.31 -1.76
C LEU A 12 -3.12 2.28 -0.51
N VAL A 13 -3.00 1.09 0.09
CA VAL A 13 -2.25 0.89 1.33
C VAL A 13 -0.84 0.44 1.02
N PHE A 14 0.16 0.94 1.75
CA PHE A 14 1.54 0.50 1.72
C PHE A 14 1.87 -0.19 3.04
N CYS A 15 2.37 -1.43 3.00
CA CYS A 15 2.67 -2.21 4.19
C CYS A 15 4.00 -2.96 4.04
N GLU A 16 4.79 -3.04 5.11
CA GLU A 16 6.13 -3.66 5.07
C GLU A 16 6.09 -5.19 4.98
N ALA A 17 5.06 -5.80 5.55
CA ALA A 17 4.95 -7.26 5.66
C ALA A 17 3.76 -7.79 4.88
N TYR A 18 3.97 -8.88 4.15
CA TYR A 18 2.91 -9.55 3.39
C TYR A 18 1.75 -10.01 4.30
N ALA A 19 2.06 -10.61 5.46
CA ALA A 19 1.03 -11.11 6.39
C ALA A 19 0.12 -9.99 6.89
N ASN A 20 0.70 -8.87 7.30
CA ASN A 20 -0.04 -7.69 7.74
C ASN A 20 -0.84 -7.09 6.58
N GLY A 21 -0.23 -6.98 5.39
CA GLY A 21 -0.90 -6.50 4.19
C GLY A 21 -2.08 -7.38 3.75
N ALA A 22 -1.94 -8.70 3.84
CA ALA A 22 -3.00 -9.66 3.54
C ALA A 22 -4.18 -9.49 4.51
N THR A 23 -3.89 -9.34 5.80
CA THR A 23 -4.90 -9.09 6.84
C THR A 23 -5.66 -7.78 6.57
N ILE A 24 -4.95 -6.71 6.20
CA ILE A 24 -5.59 -5.43 5.83
C ILE A 24 -6.49 -5.61 4.61
N HIS A 25 -6.02 -6.31 3.58
CA HIS A 25 -6.81 -6.56 2.38
C HIS A 25 -8.08 -7.37 2.70
N GLU A 26 -7.95 -8.44 3.50
CA GLU A 26 -9.07 -9.29 3.89
C GLU A 26 -10.14 -8.52 4.65
N LEU A 27 -9.74 -7.60 5.54
CA LEU A 27 -10.67 -6.83 6.37
C LEU A 27 -11.28 -5.62 5.66
N THR A 28 -10.61 -5.02 4.68
CA THR A 28 -11.01 -3.74 4.08
C THR A 28 -11.38 -3.82 2.59
N GLY A 29 -10.92 -4.87 1.89
CA GLY A 29 -10.98 -4.98 0.44
C GLY A 29 -10.05 -4.01 -0.30
N TRP A 30 -9.24 -3.20 0.40
CA TRP A 30 -8.37 -2.22 -0.23
C TRP A 30 -7.20 -2.85 -0.96
N CYS A 31 -6.71 -2.18 -2.00
CA CYS A 31 -5.49 -2.59 -2.67
C CYS A 31 -4.28 -2.36 -1.74
N VAL A 32 -3.42 -3.37 -1.61
CA VAL A 32 -2.23 -3.28 -0.75
C VAL A 32 -0.94 -3.48 -1.55
N ILE A 33 -0.02 -2.54 -1.40
CA ILE A 33 1.36 -2.59 -1.87
C ILE A 33 2.23 -3.06 -0.72
N VAL A 34 2.92 -4.18 -0.92
CA VAL A 34 3.89 -4.68 0.05
C VAL A 34 5.28 -4.18 -0.36
N TYR A 35 6.00 -3.52 0.54
CA TYR A 35 7.39 -3.08 0.35
C TYR A 35 8.28 -3.79 1.37
N PHE A 36 9.50 -4.19 1.01
CA PHE A 36 10.31 -5.03 1.91
C PHE A 36 11.26 -4.26 2.84
N ASP A 37 11.59 -3.01 2.49
CA ASP A 37 12.50 -2.18 3.30
C ASP A 37 12.02 -0.73 3.31
N VAL A 38 12.23 -0.02 4.42
CA VAL A 38 11.89 1.40 4.58
C VAL A 38 12.49 2.29 3.47
N PRO A 39 13.76 2.13 3.06
CA PRO A 39 14.33 2.93 1.97
C PRO A 39 13.64 2.71 0.61
N ASN A 40 12.93 1.59 0.42
CA ASN A 40 12.21 1.31 -0.81
C ASN A 40 10.85 2.03 -0.86
N LEU A 41 10.28 2.41 0.29
CA LEU A 41 8.95 3.02 0.37
C LEU A 41 8.82 4.31 -0.46
N PRO A 42 9.74 5.29 -0.42
CA PRO A 42 9.61 6.51 -1.23
C PRO A 42 9.58 6.23 -2.72
N VAL A 43 10.46 5.36 -3.21
CA VAL A 43 10.54 4.97 -4.62
C VAL A 43 9.26 4.25 -5.07
N VAL A 44 8.78 3.31 -4.25
CA VAL A 44 7.53 2.58 -4.55
C VAL A 44 6.33 3.53 -4.49
N ALA A 45 6.27 4.45 -3.52
CA ALA A 45 5.21 5.43 -3.41
C ALA A 45 5.18 6.40 -4.60
N GLU A 46 6.34 6.83 -5.10
CA GLU A 46 6.43 7.70 -6.28
C GLU A 46 5.88 7.00 -7.53
N ILE A 47 6.33 5.78 -7.81
CA ILE A 47 5.85 4.97 -8.94
C ILE A 47 4.33 4.76 -8.85
N MET A 48 3.82 4.49 -7.64
CA MET A 48 2.38 4.29 -7.45
C MET A 48 1.60 5.59 -7.59
N ARG A 49 2.17 6.74 -7.22
CA ARG A 49 1.51 8.05 -7.32
C ARG A 49 1.30 8.44 -8.77
N GLU A 50 2.27 8.18 -9.63
CA GLU A 50 2.14 8.38 -11.08
C GLU A 50 1.04 7.49 -11.67
N LYS A 51 0.95 6.24 -11.20
CA LYS A 51 -0.01 5.26 -11.71
C LYS A 51 -1.44 5.46 -11.19
N PHE A 52 -1.59 5.88 -9.94
CA PHE A 52 -2.86 5.97 -9.23
C PHE A 52 -3.07 7.37 -8.65
N VAL A 53 -3.10 8.36 -9.55
CA VAL A 53 -3.14 9.79 -9.21
C VAL A 53 -4.29 10.14 -8.24
N GLN A 54 -5.45 9.49 -8.41
CA GLN A 54 -6.66 9.76 -7.64
C GLN A 54 -6.85 8.83 -6.43
N ALA A 55 -5.88 7.96 -6.12
CA ALA A 55 -5.98 7.08 -4.95
C ALA A 55 -5.49 7.80 -3.69
N ALA A 56 -6.17 7.54 -2.57
CA ALA A 56 -5.73 7.96 -1.25
C ALA A 56 -4.61 7.03 -0.77
N PHE A 57 -3.46 7.58 -0.39
CA PHE A 57 -2.30 6.77 0.02
C PHE A 57 -2.29 6.64 1.52
N ILE A 58 -2.26 5.40 2.00
CA ILE A 58 -2.22 5.07 3.42
C ILE A 58 -0.95 4.27 3.67
N ILE A 59 -0.04 4.78 4.49
CA ILE A 59 1.19 4.08 4.85
C ILE A 59 0.96 3.43 6.20
N VAL A 60 1.17 2.11 6.26
CA VAL A 60 1.07 1.30 7.47
C VAL A 60 2.44 0.69 7.72
N ALA A 61 3.19 1.31 8.65
CA ALA A 61 4.47 0.82 9.11
C ALA A 61 4.36 0.35 10.57
N ASP A 62 5.22 -0.57 10.99
CA ASP A 62 5.34 -0.93 12.39
C ASP A 62 5.94 0.23 13.20
N ASN A 63 5.59 0.34 14.48
CA ASN A 63 6.00 1.46 15.36
C ASN A 63 7.39 1.26 16.00
N ASN A 64 8.29 0.58 15.29
CA ASN A 64 9.60 0.23 15.82
C ASN A 64 10.62 1.16 15.18
N ALA A 65 10.89 2.27 15.88
CA ALA A 65 11.89 3.27 15.51
C ALA A 65 13.32 2.77 15.68
#